data_AF-A0A0T6BN29-F1
#
_entry.id   AF-A0A0T6BN29-F1
#
_cell.length_a   1.000
_cell.length_b   1.000
_cell.length_c   1.000
_cell.angle_alpha   90.00
_cell.angle_beta   90.00
_cell.angle_gamma   90.00
#
_symmetry.space_group_name_H-M   'P 1'
#
loop_
_entity.id
_entity.type
_entity.pdbx_description
1 polymer ?
#
loop_
_entity_poly.entity_id
_entity_poly.type
_entity_poly.pdbx_seq_one_letter_code
_entity_poly.pdbx_strand_id
1 'polypeptide(L)'
;MNIKKQRYTDSELVSIIQEEAKKLGRPPTAKEMKLAPTLIYRFGSYKKALEAAGVTEKYADDDLLDLIKDKYRELGRPPKKNEVPKSRLIVKRFGSFKGALKLAGINGCSKKTMYSNDDLLEILQASAKELGRPPKQDEIKQTGTIIKRFGNFNNALKAAGIEVVHKRGYTDDELLDLLQTFVKEHGRTPKKREFSQWQTIINRFGSIDKALEAASMRIRT
;
A
#
# COMPACT_ATOMS: atom_id res chain seq x y z
N MET A 1 -20.74 61.34 20.51
CA MET A 1 -20.96 59.89 20.65
C MET A 1 -19.81 59.30 21.45
N ASN A 2 -20.09 58.83 22.66
CA ASN A 2 -19.08 58.34 23.60
C ASN A 2 -18.68 56.91 23.20
N ILE A 3 -17.61 56.76 22.41
CA ILE A 3 -17.10 55.45 22.01
C ILE A 3 -16.49 54.82 23.27
N LYS A 4 -17.25 53.94 23.94
CA LYS A 4 -16.72 53.13 25.04
C LYS A 4 -15.47 52.42 24.53
N LYS A 5 -14.30 52.77 25.07
CA LYS A 5 -13.04 52.04 24.81
C LYS A 5 -13.23 50.63 25.35
N GLN A 6 -13.53 49.69 24.47
CA GLN A 6 -13.66 48.29 24.80
C GLN A 6 -12.33 47.83 25.41
N ARG A 7 -12.37 47.40 26.67
CA ARG A 7 -11.18 46.92 27.38
C ARG A 7 -11.02 45.46 27.02
N TYR A 8 -9.92 45.15 26.32
CA TYR A 8 -9.54 43.78 26.02
C TYR A 8 -8.54 43.30 27.07
N THR A 9 -8.75 42.08 27.54
CA THR A 9 -7.77 41.30 28.29
C THR A 9 -6.71 40.75 27.34
N ASP A 10 -5.54 40.37 27.87
CA ASP A 10 -4.47 39.80 27.05
C ASP A 10 -4.90 38.44 26.44
N SER A 11 -5.73 37.68 27.14
CA SER A 11 -6.33 36.44 26.64
C SER A 11 -7.27 36.67 25.46
N GLU A 12 -8.14 37.68 25.53
CA GLU A 12 -9.05 38.01 24.43
C GLU A 12 -8.28 38.46 23.19
N LEU A 13 -7.22 39.26 23.37
CA LEU A 13 -6.35 39.69 22.28
C LEU A 13 -5.64 38.51 21.60
N VAL A 14 -5.18 37.52 22.38
CA VAL A 14 -4.61 36.28 21.86
C VAL A 14 -5.65 35.48 21.07
N SER A 15 -6.85 35.30 21.60
CA SER A 15 -7.92 34.57 20.89
C SER A 15 -8.30 35.23 19.57
N ILE A 16 -8.36 36.56 19.51
CA ILE A 16 -8.66 37.30 18.27
C ILE A 16 -7.55 37.07 17.22
N ILE A 17 -6.28 37.06 17.64
CA ILE A 17 -5.16 36.75 16.73
C ILE A 17 -5.28 35.31 16.20
N GLN A 18 -5.60 34.34 17.05
CA GLN A 18 -5.74 32.93 16.68
C GLN A 18 -6.90 32.71 15.70
N GLU A 19 -8.05 33.34 15.95
CA GLU A 19 -9.22 33.25 15.08
C GLU A 19 -8.93 33.81 13.69
N GLU A 20 -8.30 34.98 13.63
CA GLU A 20 -7.95 35.61 12.35
C GLU A 20 -6.88 34.81 11.60
N ALA A 21 -5.89 34.26 12.31
CA ALA A 21 -4.90 33.36 11.72
C ALA A 21 -5.54 32.10 11.12
N LYS A 22 -6.52 31.52 11.80
CA LYS A 22 -7.28 30.36 11.32
C LYS A 22 -8.11 30.69 10.08
N LYS A 23 -8.69 31.89 9.98
CA LYS A 23 -9.43 32.35 8.79
C LYS A 23 -8.50 32.53 7.59
N LEU A 24 -7.31 33.08 7.81
CA LEU A 24 -6.36 33.37 6.74
C LEU A 24 -5.49 32.16 6.35
N GLY A 25 -5.44 31.10 7.16
CA GLY A 25 -4.50 29.97 6.99
C GLY A 25 -3.04 30.43 7.06
N ARG A 26 -2.79 31.53 7.78
CA ARG A 26 -1.48 32.14 8.02
C ARG A 26 -1.60 33.21 9.11
N PRO A 27 -0.51 33.62 9.78
CA PRO A 27 -0.55 34.76 10.67
C PRO A 27 -1.04 36.02 9.96
N PRO A 28 -1.96 36.77 10.61
CA PRO A 28 -2.42 38.02 10.08
C PRO A 28 -1.29 39.05 10.14
N THR A 29 -1.17 39.86 9.10
CA THR A 29 -0.26 41.01 9.11
C THR A 29 -0.86 42.17 9.90
N ALA A 30 -0.02 43.09 10.38
CA ALA A 30 -0.49 44.25 11.14
C ALA A 30 -1.50 45.13 10.36
N LYS A 31 -1.50 45.08 9.02
CA LYS A 31 -2.48 45.78 8.17
C LYS A 31 -3.84 45.07 8.12
N GLU A 32 -3.86 43.76 8.29
CA GLU A 32 -5.07 42.94 8.27
C GLU A 32 -5.79 42.97 9.63
N MET A 33 -5.09 43.35 10.71
CA MET A 33 -5.66 43.46 12.05
C MET A 33 -6.10 44.88 12.40
N LYS A 34 -7.41 45.09 12.58
CA LYS A 34 -7.95 46.36 13.11
C LYS A 34 -7.39 46.72 14.49
N LEU A 35 -7.10 45.72 15.32
CA LEU A 35 -6.57 45.89 16.68
C LEU A 35 -5.04 45.93 16.74
N ALA A 36 -4.33 46.03 15.61
CA ALA A 36 -2.86 46.03 15.59
C ALA A 36 -2.22 47.08 16.53
N PRO A 37 -2.71 48.33 16.64
CA PRO A 37 -2.15 49.30 17.58
C PRO A 37 -2.28 48.85 19.05
N THR A 38 -3.43 48.28 19.42
CA THR A 38 -3.68 47.74 20.76
C THR A 38 -2.78 46.56 21.07
N LEU A 39 -2.58 45.65 20.10
CA LEU A 39 -1.68 44.50 20.22
C LEU A 39 -0.23 44.92 20.41
N ILE A 40 0.24 45.90 19.62
CA ILE A 40 1.59 46.45 19.75
C ILE A 40 1.78 47.10 21.13
N TYR A 41 0.80 47.87 21.59
CA TYR A 41 0.87 48.53 22.90
C TYR A 41 0.90 47.52 24.06
N ARG A 42 0.04 46.49 24.03
CA ARG A 42 -0.07 45.50 25.12
C ARG A 42 1.11 44.54 25.19
N PHE A 43 1.58 44.05 24.04
CA PHE A 43 2.65 43.04 23.97
C PHE A 43 4.03 43.64 23.65
N GLY A 44 4.11 44.96 23.49
CA GLY A 44 5.34 45.72 23.16
C GLY A 44 5.75 45.66 21.69
N SER A 45 5.36 44.62 20.95
CA SER A 45 5.48 44.57 19.50
C SER A 45 4.44 43.63 18.89
N TYR A 46 4.10 43.86 17.62
CA TYR A 46 3.18 42.97 16.91
C TYR A 46 3.72 41.54 16.82
N LYS A 47 5.04 41.39 16.66
CA LYS A 47 5.71 40.09 16.68
C LYS A 47 5.52 39.37 18.02
N LYS A 48 5.68 40.08 19.14
CA LYS A 48 5.46 39.52 20.49
C LYS A 48 3.98 39.14 20.71
N ALA A 49 3.05 39.89 20.12
CA ALA A 49 1.63 39.53 20.15
C ALA A 49 1.36 38.22 19.38
N LEU A 50 1.97 38.06 18.20
CA LEU A 50 1.91 36.80 17.44
C LEU A 50 2.60 35.64 18.18
N GLU A 51 3.72 35.90 18.87
CA GLU A 51 4.41 34.93 19.74
C GLU A 51 3.52 34.48 20.90
N ALA A 52 2.87 35.42 21.59
CA ALA A 52 1.91 35.12 22.66
C ALA A 52 0.70 34.31 22.16
N ALA A 53 0.31 34.50 20.90
CA ALA A 53 -0.77 33.75 20.27
C ALA A 53 -0.33 32.44 19.60
N GLY A 54 0.98 32.17 19.52
CA GLY A 54 1.54 30.96 18.88
C GLY A 54 1.58 30.99 17.35
N VAL A 55 1.41 32.15 16.70
CA VAL A 55 1.24 32.30 15.23
C VAL A 55 2.38 33.13 14.59
N THR A 56 3.62 32.72 14.79
CA THR A 56 4.81 33.56 14.54
C THR A 56 5.40 33.48 13.13
N GLU A 57 5.19 32.38 12.42
CA GLU A 57 5.71 32.18 11.06
C GLU A 57 4.55 32.09 10.07
N LYS A 58 4.77 32.50 8.81
CA LYS A 58 3.78 32.63 7.71
C LYS A 58 2.80 31.46 7.50
N TYR A 59 2.97 30.34 8.18
CA TYR A 59 2.10 29.17 8.17
C TYR A 59 1.92 28.70 9.61
N ALA A 60 0.69 28.37 9.99
CA ALA A 60 0.45 27.60 11.20
C ALA A 60 0.96 26.16 11.01
N ASP A 61 1.20 25.45 12.12
CA ASP A 61 1.67 24.07 12.06
C ASP A 61 0.65 23.17 11.34
N ASP A 62 -0.65 23.41 11.57
CA ASP A 62 -1.73 22.69 10.89
C ASP A 62 -1.72 22.93 9.37
N ASP A 63 -1.47 24.17 8.91
CA ASP A 63 -1.37 24.48 7.48
C ASP A 63 -0.23 23.70 6.82
N LEU A 64 0.90 23.57 7.51
CA LEU A 64 2.05 22.83 7.02
C LEU A 64 1.79 21.31 6.97
N LEU A 65 0.97 20.77 7.88
CA LEU A 65 0.54 19.38 7.85
C LEU A 65 -0.53 19.16 6.78
N ASP A 66 -1.41 20.11 6.55
CA ASP A 66 -2.45 20.02 5.51
C ASP A 66 -1.84 20.03 4.10
N LEU A 67 -0.77 20.81 3.87
CA LEU A 67 0.02 20.70 2.63
C LEU A 67 0.52 19.27 2.36
N ILE A 68 0.87 18.52 3.41
CA ILE A 68 1.31 17.12 3.30
C ILE A 68 0.10 16.22 3.00
N LYS A 69 -1.02 16.43 3.70
CA LYS A 69 -2.25 15.64 3.50
C LYS A 69 -2.85 15.83 2.11
N ASP A 70 -2.86 17.06 1.60
CA ASP A 70 -3.36 17.35 0.26
C ASP A 70 -2.50 16.67 -0.79
N LYS A 71 -1.17 16.74 -0.64
CA LYS A 71 -0.29 15.98 -1.54
C LYS A 71 -0.44 14.47 -1.41
N TYR A 72 -0.73 13.97 -0.22
CA TYR A 72 -1.02 12.56 0.00
C TYR A 72 -2.30 12.11 -0.73
N ARG A 73 -3.38 12.90 -0.65
CA ARG A 73 -4.63 12.66 -1.38
C ARG A 73 -4.42 12.69 -2.89
N GLU A 74 -3.68 13.67 -3.38
CA GLU A 74 -3.39 13.81 -4.82
C GLU A 74 -2.59 12.63 -5.37
N LEU A 75 -1.57 12.17 -4.62
CA LEU A 75 -0.69 11.11 -5.09
C LEU A 75 -1.22 9.70 -4.80
N GLY A 76 -2.21 9.55 -3.90
CA GLY A 76 -2.65 8.26 -3.38
C GLY A 76 -1.56 7.49 -2.61
N ARG A 77 -0.44 8.14 -2.29
CA ARG A 77 0.72 7.57 -1.61
C ARG A 77 1.43 8.62 -0.74
N PRO A 78 2.24 8.20 0.26
CA PRO A 78 3.07 9.13 1.02
C PRO A 78 3.94 10.00 0.11
N PRO A 79 3.83 11.34 0.19
CA PRO A 79 4.63 12.22 -0.65
C PRO A 79 6.10 12.18 -0.22
N LYS A 80 7.00 12.44 -1.16
CA LYS A 80 8.43 12.65 -0.92
C LYS A 80 8.68 14.10 -0.52
N LYS A 81 9.80 14.34 0.18
CA LYS A 81 10.19 15.68 0.66
C LYS A 81 10.21 16.75 -0.45
N ASN A 82 10.62 16.41 -1.66
CA ASN A 82 10.67 17.35 -2.79
C ASN A 82 9.32 17.53 -3.51
N GLU A 83 8.32 16.72 -3.21
CA GLU A 83 6.98 16.77 -3.81
C GLU A 83 6.03 17.71 -3.04
N VAL A 84 6.36 18.06 -1.79
CA VAL A 84 5.55 18.95 -0.95
C VAL A 84 6.14 20.36 -0.93
N PRO A 85 5.33 21.41 -1.22
CA PRO A 85 5.74 22.79 -1.06
C PRO A 85 6.25 23.09 0.35
N LYS A 86 7.20 24.01 0.47
CA LYS A 86 7.74 24.46 1.77
C LYS A 86 8.34 23.34 2.63
N SER A 87 8.76 22.22 2.02
CA SER A 87 9.35 21.09 2.74
C SER A 87 10.57 21.43 3.62
N ARG A 88 11.35 22.47 3.28
CA ARG A 88 12.41 22.99 4.17
C ARG A 88 11.85 23.55 5.49
N LEU A 89 10.76 24.32 5.41
CA LEU A 89 10.08 24.88 6.58
C LEU A 89 9.44 23.77 7.42
N ILE A 90 8.76 22.82 6.77
CA ILE A 90 8.19 21.62 7.40
C ILE A 90 9.27 20.86 8.18
N VAL A 91 10.44 20.61 7.57
CA VAL A 91 11.56 19.92 8.25
C VAL A 91 12.08 20.73 9.44
N LYS A 92 12.25 22.05 9.29
CA LYS A 92 12.70 22.92 10.38
C LYS A 92 11.73 22.89 11.56
N ARG A 93 10.41 22.86 11.29
CA ARG A 93 9.36 22.97 12.29
C ARG A 93 9.10 21.65 13.03
N PHE A 94 9.01 20.54 12.29
CA PHE A 94 8.69 19.22 12.84
C PHE A 94 9.92 18.32 13.04
N GLY A 95 11.12 18.91 12.95
CA GLY A 95 12.43 18.25 13.08
C GLY A 95 12.82 17.37 11.87
N SER A 96 11.87 16.63 11.29
CA SER A 96 12.09 15.84 10.10
C SER A 96 10.83 15.71 9.25
N PHE A 97 11.00 15.50 7.95
CA PHE A 97 9.86 15.30 7.04
C PHE A 97 9.09 14.02 7.37
N LYS A 98 9.80 12.98 7.85
CA LYS A 98 9.18 11.74 8.34
C LYS A 98 8.35 12.00 9.61
N GLY A 99 8.84 12.86 10.51
CA GLY A 99 8.09 13.31 11.68
C GLY A 99 6.82 14.05 11.28
N ALA A 100 6.91 14.97 10.32
CA ALA A 100 5.76 15.70 9.80
C ALA A 100 4.71 14.77 9.15
N LEU A 101 5.13 13.77 8.37
CA LEU A 101 4.21 12.74 7.83
C LEU A 101 3.47 12.01 8.96
N LYS A 102 4.18 11.61 10.02
CA LYS A 102 3.57 10.94 11.17
C LYS A 102 2.55 11.84 11.88
N LEU A 103 2.89 13.11 12.08
CA LEU A 103 1.98 14.11 12.68
C LEU A 103 0.76 14.38 11.79
N ALA A 104 0.92 14.31 10.46
CA ALA A 104 -0.17 14.39 9.49
C ALA A 104 -1.05 13.11 9.45
N GLY A 105 -0.79 12.11 10.29
CA GLY A 105 -1.51 10.83 10.29
C GLY A 105 -1.08 9.88 9.17
N ILE A 106 -0.02 10.20 8.45
CA ILE A 106 0.51 9.42 7.33
C ILE A 106 1.65 8.56 7.85
N ASN A 107 1.32 7.34 8.25
CA ASN A 107 2.33 6.37 8.68
C ASN A 107 3.15 5.92 7.46
N GLY A 108 4.44 6.24 7.47
CA GLY A 108 5.33 6.03 6.34
C GLY A 108 5.53 4.56 6.00
N CYS A 109 5.00 4.12 4.86
CA CYS A 109 5.45 2.90 4.20
C CYS A 109 6.88 3.13 3.67
N SER A 110 7.85 2.67 4.47
CA SER A 110 9.26 2.58 4.14
C SER A 110 9.47 1.80 2.83
N LYS A 111 9.85 2.48 1.76
CA LYS A 111 10.77 2.11 0.65
C LYS A 111 10.88 0.65 0.11
N LYS A 112 9.99 -0.30 0.43
CA LYS A 112 10.08 -1.71 -0.05
C LYS A 112 8.79 -2.30 -0.60
N THR A 113 7.68 -1.59 -0.54
CA THR A 113 6.39 -2.11 -1.03
C THR A 113 5.82 -1.12 -2.04
N MET A 114 6.40 -1.15 -3.24
CA MET A 114 5.86 -0.42 -4.41
C MET A 114 4.47 -0.95 -4.81
N TYR A 115 4.11 -2.14 -4.33
CA TYR A 115 2.82 -2.78 -4.56
C TYR A 115 2.23 -3.20 -3.22
N SER A 116 0.95 -2.95 -2.98
CA SER A 116 0.15 -3.62 -1.95
C SER A 116 -0.08 -5.09 -2.32
N ASN A 117 -0.71 -5.89 -1.46
CA ASN A 117 -1.11 -7.24 -1.88
C ASN A 117 -2.17 -7.18 -2.98
N ASP A 118 -3.12 -6.25 -2.84
CA ASP A 118 -4.22 -6.05 -3.80
C ASP A 118 -3.67 -5.59 -5.15
N ASP A 119 -2.70 -4.67 -5.18
CA ASP A 119 -2.04 -4.22 -6.42
C ASP A 119 -1.41 -5.41 -7.18
N LEU A 120 -0.82 -6.36 -6.46
CA LEU A 120 -0.22 -7.55 -7.06
C LEU A 120 -1.27 -8.51 -7.61
N LEU A 121 -2.43 -8.62 -6.95
CA LEU A 121 -3.55 -9.43 -7.43
C LEU A 121 -4.20 -8.78 -8.66
N GLU A 122 -4.39 -7.46 -8.66
CA GLU A 122 -4.89 -6.71 -9.82
C GLU A 122 -3.99 -6.87 -11.03
N ILE A 123 -2.66 -6.82 -10.86
CA ILE A 123 -1.69 -7.07 -11.94
C ILE A 123 -1.89 -8.46 -12.54
N LEU A 124 -2.10 -9.48 -11.70
CA LEU A 124 -2.35 -10.85 -12.17
C LEU A 124 -3.69 -10.97 -12.92
N GLN A 125 -4.74 -10.34 -12.41
CA GLN A 125 -6.07 -10.33 -13.04
C GLN A 125 -6.07 -9.60 -14.39
N ALA A 126 -5.45 -8.42 -14.44
CA ALA A 126 -5.33 -7.64 -15.66
C ALA A 126 -4.55 -8.41 -16.73
N SER A 127 -3.44 -9.03 -16.36
CA SER A 127 -2.65 -9.86 -17.28
C SER A 127 -3.41 -11.10 -17.73
N ALA A 128 -4.17 -11.77 -16.85
CA ALA A 128 -5.00 -12.90 -17.23
C ALA A 128 -6.09 -12.51 -18.23
N LYS A 129 -6.71 -11.33 -18.04
CA LYS A 129 -7.72 -10.78 -18.94
C LYS A 129 -7.13 -10.42 -20.30
N GLU A 130 -5.95 -9.82 -20.33
CA GLU A 130 -5.24 -9.46 -21.56
C GLU A 130 -4.83 -10.69 -22.37
N LEU A 131 -4.34 -11.74 -21.69
CA LEU A 131 -3.88 -12.97 -22.34
C LEU A 131 -5.02 -13.95 -22.67
N GLY A 132 -6.21 -13.77 -22.08
CA GLY A 132 -7.31 -14.74 -22.13
C GLY A 132 -6.99 -16.07 -21.44
N ARG A 133 -5.92 -16.13 -20.65
CA ARG A 133 -5.43 -17.31 -19.94
C ARG A 133 -4.64 -16.89 -18.70
N PRO A 134 -4.40 -17.79 -17.72
CA PRO A 134 -3.52 -17.49 -16.60
C PRO A 134 -2.11 -17.06 -17.06
N PRO A 135 -1.54 -15.99 -16.49
CA PRO A 135 -0.20 -15.55 -16.84
C PRO A 135 0.85 -16.54 -16.30
N LYS A 136 1.99 -16.62 -16.99
CA LYS A 136 3.17 -17.36 -16.56
C LYS A 136 4.09 -16.48 -15.73
N GLN A 137 5.01 -17.10 -15.00
CA GLN A 137 5.94 -16.41 -14.09
C GLN A 137 6.87 -15.41 -14.80
N ASP A 138 7.29 -15.74 -16.01
CA ASP A 138 8.15 -14.93 -16.88
C ASP A 138 7.39 -13.76 -17.55
N GLU A 139 6.06 -13.85 -17.60
CA GLU A 139 5.19 -12.81 -18.18
C GLU A 139 4.93 -11.66 -17.18
N ILE A 140 5.22 -11.86 -15.89
CA ILE A 140 4.97 -10.88 -14.83
C ILE A 140 6.28 -10.35 -14.24
N LYS A 141 6.52 -9.03 -14.35
CA LYS A 141 7.73 -8.38 -13.83
C LYS A 141 7.85 -8.48 -12.30
N GLN A 142 6.73 -8.49 -11.61
CA GLN A 142 6.64 -8.48 -10.15
C GLN A 142 6.72 -9.88 -9.52
N THR A 143 7.00 -10.93 -10.30
CA THR A 143 7.03 -12.34 -9.84
C THR A 143 7.84 -12.56 -8.57
N GLY A 144 9.02 -11.93 -8.44
CA GLY A 144 9.82 -12.05 -7.22
C GLY A 144 9.13 -11.49 -5.96
N THR A 145 8.37 -10.41 -6.10
CA THR A 145 7.57 -9.84 -5.00
C THR A 145 6.34 -10.70 -4.72
N ILE A 146 5.66 -11.17 -5.76
CA ILE A 146 4.49 -12.05 -5.67
C ILE A 146 4.84 -13.33 -4.91
N ILE A 147 5.91 -14.01 -5.29
CA ILE A 147 6.37 -15.25 -4.63
C ILE A 147 6.70 -14.98 -3.16
N LYS A 148 7.39 -13.88 -2.84
CA LYS A 148 7.73 -13.53 -1.45
C LYS A 148 6.50 -13.30 -0.57
N ARG A 149 5.40 -12.80 -1.14
CA ARG A 149 4.20 -12.43 -0.37
C ARG A 149 3.18 -13.54 -0.25
N PHE A 150 2.98 -14.29 -1.33
CA PHE A 150 1.97 -15.35 -1.40
C PHE A 150 2.59 -16.75 -1.25
N GLY A 151 3.89 -16.83 -1.00
CA GLY A 151 4.68 -18.06 -0.83
C GLY A 151 5.07 -18.70 -2.18
N ASN A 152 4.15 -18.75 -3.13
CA ASN A 152 4.43 -19.18 -4.50
C ASN A 152 3.47 -18.48 -5.49
N PHE A 153 3.80 -18.55 -6.79
CA PHE A 153 3.03 -17.86 -7.82
C PHE A 153 1.62 -18.44 -8.01
N ASN A 154 1.44 -19.76 -7.85
CA ASN A 154 0.13 -20.41 -7.98
C ASN A 154 -0.82 -20.01 -6.84
N ASN A 155 -0.31 -19.81 -5.63
CA ASN A 155 -1.08 -19.28 -4.52
C ASN A 155 -1.56 -17.85 -4.82
N ALA A 156 -0.72 -17.04 -5.45
CA ALA A 156 -1.11 -15.70 -5.87
C ALA A 156 -2.18 -15.72 -6.96
N LEU A 157 -2.06 -16.62 -7.95
CA LEU A 157 -3.11 -16.83 -8.97
C LEU A 157 -4.44 -17.25 -8.33
N LYS A 158 -4.41 -18.20 -7.38
CA LYS A 158 -5.60 -18.62 -6.62
C LYS A 158 -6.20 -17.45 -5.82
N ALA A 159 -5.35 -16.68 -5.13
CA ALA A 159 -5.79 -15.50 -4.39
C ALA A 159 -6.38 -14.42 -5.31
N ALA A 160 -5.93 -14.35 -6.57
CA ALA A 160 -6.47 -13.48 -7.61
C ALA A 160 -7.75 -14.03 -8.26
N GLY A 161 -8.25 -15.20 -7.85
CA GLY A 161 -9.42 -15.86 -8.45
C GLY A 161 -9.15 -16.46 -9.84
N ILE A 162 -7.87 -16.66 -10.20
CA ILE A 162 -7.47 -17.22 -11.49
C ILE A 162 -7.25 -18.72 -11.33
N GLU A 163 -7.95 -19.52 -12.14
CA GLU A 163 -7.76 -20.97 -12.16
C GLU A 163 -6.35 -21.33 -12.62
N VAL A 164 -5.63 -22.12 -11.82
CA VAL A 164 -4.26 -22.53 -12.13
C VAL A 164 -4.31 -23.79 -13.01
N VAL A 165 -4.10 -23.61 -14.31
CA VAL A 165 -4.12 -24.71 -15.29
C VAL A 165 -2.78 -25.49 -15.32
N HIS A 166 -1.70 -24.96 -14.74
CA HIS A 166 -0.38 -25.60 -14.80
C HIS A 166 0.04 -26.19 -13.45
N LYS A 167 -0.31 -27.46 -13.24
CA LYS A 167 0.32 -28.30 -12.21
C LYS A 167 1.74 -28.65 -12.67
N ARG A 168 2.74 -28.46 -11.79
CA ARG A 168 4.07 -29.05 -12.00
C ARG A 168 3.98 -30.53 -11.67
N GLY A 169 4.05 -31.36 -12.71
CA GLY A 169 3.95 -32.81 -12.58
C GLY A 169 2.50 -33.30 -12.52
N TYR A 170 2.37 -34.62 -12.53
CA TYR A 170 1.08 -35.30 -12.53
C TYR A 170 0.52 -35.40 -11.11
N THR A 171 -0.78 -35.19 -10.94
CA THR A 171 -1.47 -35.68 -9.73
C THR A 171 -1.47 -37.20 -9.70
N ASP A 172 -1.80 -37.75 -8.54
CA ASP A 172 -1.98 -39.20 -8.39
C ASP A 172 -3.02 -39.71 -9.39
N ASP A 173 -4.15 -39.01 -9.50
CA ASP A 173 -5.18 -39.31 -10.49
C ASP A 173 -4.69 -39.27 -11.94
N GLU A 174 -3.96 -38.21 -12.31
CA GLU A 174 -3.43 -38.06 -13.67
C GLU A 174 -2.37 -39.15 -13.98
N LEU A 175 -1.61 -39.62 -12.99
CA LEU A 175 -0.68 -40.76 -13.15
C LEU A 175 -1.45 -42.07 -13.37
N LEU A 176 -2.53 -42.28 -12.62
CA LEU A 176 -3.35 -43.48 -12.73
C LEU A 176 -4.08 -43.53 -14.07
N ASP A 177 -4.64 -42.41 -14.54
CA ASP A 177 -5.29 -42.31 -15.84
C ASP A 177 -4.31 -42.58 -17.00
N LEU A 178 -3.08 -42.05 -16.89
CA LEU A 178 -2.04 -42.24 -17.91
C LEU A 178 -1.52 -43.69 -17.93
N LEU A 179 -1.39 -44.31 -16.76
CA LEU A 179 -1.07 -45.73 -16.64
C LEU A 179 -2.17 -46.62 -17.22
N GLN A 180 -3.43 -46.31 -16.95
CA GLN A 180 -4.59 -47.05 -17.46
C GLN A 180 -4.71 -46.93 -18.98
N THR A 181 -4.48 -45.73 -19.52
CA THR A 181 -4.48 -45.50 -20.96
C THR A 181 -3.43 -46.35 -21.67
N PHE A 182 -2.20 -46.39 -21.12
CA PHE A 182 -1.14 -47.24 -21.64
C PHE A 182 -1.54 -48.73 -21.65
N VAL A 183 -2.11 -49.22 -20.56
CA VAL A 183 -2.54 -50.64 -20.45
C VAL A 183 -3.66 -50.94 -21.44
N LYS A 184 -4.60 -50.01 -21.64
CA LYS A 184 -5.69 -50.16 -22.62
C LYS A 184 -5.17 -50.20 -24.06
N GLU A 185 -4.18 -49.38 -24.39
CA GLU A 185 -3.60 -49.30 -25.74
C GLU A 185 -2.68 -50.49 -26.06
N HIS A 186 -1.89 -50.95 -25.08
CA HIS A 186 -0.89 -52.00 -25.31
C HIS A 186 -1.28 -53.39 -24.80
N GLY A 187 -2.39 -53.52 -24.06
CA GLY A 187 -2.88 -54.78 -23.51
C GLY A 187 -1.97 -55.40 -22.43
N ARG A 188 -1.01 -54.63 -21.90
CA ARG A 188 0.00 -55.10 -20.93
C ARG A 188 0.49 -53.96 -20.05
N THR A 189 1.22 -54.29 -19.00
CA THR A 189 1.88 -53.31 -18.15
C THR A 189 3.09 -52.68 -18.87
N PRO A 190 3.32 -51.35 -18.69
CA PRO A 190 4.50 -50.70 -19.25
C PRO A 190 5.79 -51.23 -18.64
N LYS A 191 6.90 -51.20 -19.40
CA LYS A 191 8.26 -51.39 -18.86
C LYS A 191 8.89 -50.04 -18.48
N LYS A 192 9.94 -50.06 -17.66
CA LYS A 192 10.65 -48.85 -17.17
C LYS A 192 11.05 -47.86 -18.26
N ARG A 193 11.47 -48.35 -19.42
CA ARG A 193 11.90 -47.51 -20.55
C ARG A 193 10.74 -46.98 -21.41
N GLU A 194 9.54 -47.51 -21.23
CA GLU A 194 8.36 -47.20 -22.04
C GLU A 194 7.43 -46.20 -21.34
N PHE A 195 7.68 -45.88 -20.07
CA PHE A 195 6.81 -45.02 -19.26
C PHE A 195 7.63 -43.92 -18.58
N SER A 196 7.60 -42.72 -19.16
CA SER A 196 8.42 -41.57 -18.73
C SER A 196 8.23 -41.23 -17.24
N GLN A 197 7.03 -41.44 -16.72
CA GLN A 197 6.62 -41.14 -15.34
C GLN A 197 6.91 -42.30 -14.36
N TRP A 198 7.68 -43.32 -14.78
CA TRP A 198 7.95 -44.52 -13.99
C TRP A 198 8.41 -44.18 -12.56
N GLN A 199 9.41 -43.32 -12.43
CA GLN A 199 9.96 -42.99 -11.12
C GLN A 199 8.93 -42.28 -10.22
N THR A 200 8.06 -41.47 -10.82
CA THR A 200 6.98 -40.78 -10.09
C THR A 200 5.97 -41.80 -9.56
N ILE A 201 5.61 -42.82 -10.34
CA ILE A 201 4.71 -43.89 -9.88
C ILE A 201 5.34 -44.68 -8.74
N ILE A 202 6.61 -45.10 -8.89
CA ILE A 202 7.29 -45.86 -7.84
C ILE A 202 7.38 -45.05 -6.54
N ASN A 203 7.71 -43.75 -6.63
CA ASN A 203 7.83 -42.90 -5.44
C ASN A 203 6.48 -42.69 -4.72
N ARG A 204 5.36 -42.66 -5.45
CA ARG A 204 4.04 -42.35 -4.86
C ARG A 204 3.23 -43.58 -4.46
N PHE A 205 3.28 -44.64 -5.27
CA PHE A 205 2.48 -45.86 -5.08
C PHE A 205 3.32 -47.08 -4.67
N GLY A 206 4.64 -46.94 -4.63
CA GLY A 206 5.60 -47.98 -4.26
C GLY A 206 5.90 -48.98 -5.37
N SER A 207 4.92 -49.31 -6.20
CA SER A 207 5.06 -50.22 -7.35
C SER A 207 4.01 -49.93 -8.42
N ILE A 208 4.24 -50.37 -9.66
CA ILE A 208 3.23 -50.27 -10.72
C ILE A 208 2.00 -51.11 -10.41
N ASP A 209 2.16 -52.30 -9.83
CA ASP A 209 1.02 -53.18 -9.54
C ASP A 209 0.06 -52.53 -8.54
N LYS A 210 0.61 -51.91 -7.49
CA LYS A 210 -0.19 -51.09 -6.54
C LYS A 210 -0.87 -49.89 -7.21
N ALA A 211 -0.22 -49.26 -8.19
CA ALA A 211 -0.84 -48.17 -8.95
C ALA A 211 -2.00 -48.70 -9.84
N LEU A 212 -1.85 -49.87 -10.46
CA LEU A 212 -2.91 -50.50 -11.25
C LEU A 212 -4.10 -50.94 -10.39
N GLU A 213 -3.83 -51.47 -9.20
CA GLU A 213 -4.87 -51.77 -8.21
C GLU A 213 -5.62 -50.50 -7.83
N ALA A 214 -4.91 -49.41 -7.50
CA ALA A 214 -5.51 -48.13 -7.17
C ALA A 214 -6.36 -47.57 -8.33
N ALA A 215 -5.86 -47.64 -9.57
CA ALA A 215 -6.62 -47.25 -10.77
C ALA A 215 -7.90 -48.10 -10.95
N SER A 216 -7.81 -49.41 -10.68
CA SER A 216 -8.92 -50.35 -10.84
C SER A 216 -10.00 -50.18 -9.76
N MET A 217 -9.60 -49.87 -8.53
CA MET A 217 -10.53 -49.61 -7.42
C MET A 217 -11.36 -48.36 -7.66
N ARG A 218 -10.78 -47.34 -8.31
CA ARG A 218 -11.47 -46.09 -8.67
C ARG A 218 -12.61 -46.28 -9.66
N ILE A 219 -12.52 -47.26 -10.57
CA ILE A 219 -13.59 -47.54 -11.55
C ILE A 219 -14.81 -48.19 -10.88
N ARG A 220 -14.62 -48.82 -9.71
CA ARG A 220 -15.68 -49.56 -8.99
C ARG A 220 -16.46 -48.70 -7.97
N THR A 221 -16.06 -47.45 -7.78
CA THR A 221 -16.71 -46.47 -6.89
C THR A 221 -17.41 -45.40 -7.71
#